data_AF-A0A6J4LMV4-F1
#
_entry.id   AF-A0A6J4LMV4-F1
#
_cell.length_a   1.000
_cell.length_b   1.000
_cell.length_c   1.000
_cell.angle_alpha   90.00
_cell.angle_beta   90.00
_cell.angle_gamma   90.00
#
_symmetry.space_group_name_H-M   'P 1'
#
loop_
_entity.id
_entity.type
_entity.pdbx_description
1 polymer ?
#
loop_
_entity_poly.entity_id
_entity_poly.type
_entity_poly.pdbx_seq_one_letter_code
_entity_poly.pdbx_strand_id
1 'polypeptide(L)'
;MRILRLLACTSLLATAACPAITGFNERWERRPAYLVDYQEARVVVPAQVNAGASFQVNITTYGGGCERQGETEVSVSQQTRTADLTPYDETNVAAEVCTQELKMFSHTATVRFDQPGTAVVRVHGVRLQDKAPVTVTRTVQVVAAGS
;
A
#
# COMPACT_ATOMS: atom_id res chain seq x y z
N MET A 1 -47.50 9.95 -67.34
CA MET A 1 -47.06 8.57 -67.64
C MET A 1 -45.54 8.51 -67.46
N ARG A 2 -45.05 7.58 -66.62
CA ARG A 2 -43.65 7.12 -66.42
C ARG A 2 -42.68 7.94 -65.56
N ILE A 3 -42.73 7.53 -64.28
CA ILE A 3 -41.70 7.40 -63.24
C ILE A 3 -40.29 7.06 -63.77
N LEU A 4 -39.25 7.69 -63.19
CA LEU A 4 -38.05 6.97 -62.73
C LEU A 4 -37.40 7.67 -61.53
N ARG A 5 -37.37 6.97 -60.40
CA ARG A 5 -36.68 7.34 -59.14
C ARG A 5 -35.23 6.87 -59.23
N LEU A 6 -34.26 7.73 -58.89
CA LEU A 6 -32.89 7.37 -58.50
C LEU A 6 -32.36 8.56 -57.68
N LEU A 7 -32.28 8.48 -56.36
CA LEU A 7 -31.36 7.72 -55.49
C LEU A 7 -30.50 8.76 -54.75
N ALA A 8 -30.78 8.86 -53.45
CA ALA A 8 -30.12 9.72 -52.49
C ALA A 8 -28.62 9.45 -52.46
N CYS A 9 -27.81 10.50 -52.55
CA CYS A 9 -26.41 10.45 -52.16
C CYS A 9 -26.23 11.38 -50.96
N THR A 10 -26.74 10.92 -49.82
CA THR A 10 -26.42 11.44 -48.49
C THR A 10 -24.93 11.26 -48.26
N SER A 11 -24.16 12.33 -48.46
CA SER A 11 -22.75 12.42 -48.12
C SER A 11 -22.60 12.46 -46.60
N LEU A 12 -22.49 11.26 -46.03
CA LEU A 12 -22.09 11.01 -44.66
C LEU A 12 -20.63 11.46 -44.49
N LEU A 13 -20.39 12.69 -44.03
CA LEU A 13 -19.09 13.07 -43.49
C LEU A 13 -18.88 12.31 -42.18
N ALA A 14 -18.30 11.12 -42.27
CA ALA A 14 -17.72 10.43 -41.14
C ALA A 14 -16.50 11.24 -40.66
N THR A 15 -16.73 12.16 -39.73
CA THR A 15 -15.65 12.73 -38.93
C THR A 15 -15.00 11.58 -38.19
N ALA A 16 -13.80 11.21 -38.61
CA ALA A 16 -12.91 10.36 -37.83
C ALA A 16 -12.72 11.02 -36.47
N ALA A 17 -13.41 10.52 -35.45
CA ALA A 17 -13.08 10.83 -34.08
C ALA A 17 -11.65 10.30 -33.86
N CYS A 18 -10.68 11.20 -33.69
CA CYS A 18 -9.45 10.83 -33.01
C CYS A 18 -9.89 10.13 -31.72
N PRO A 19 -9.47 8.87 -31.44
CA PRO A 19 -9.52 8.42 -30.07
C PRO A 19 -8.67 9.43 -29.30
N ALA A 20 -9.33 10.16 -28.43
CA ALA A 20 -8.71 11.19 -27.64
C ALA A 20 -7.48 10.59 -26.95
N ILE A 21 -6.40 11.36 -26.89
CA ILE A 21 -5.28 11.13 -25.97
C ILE A 21 -5.86 11.36 -24.57
N THR A 22 -6.66 10.42 -24.07
CA THR A 22 -7.29 10.49 -22.76
C THR A 22 -6.72 9.38 -21.91
N GLY A 23 -5.67 9.74 -21.18
CA GLY A 23 -5.04 8.90 -20.18
C GLY A 23 -3.55 9.14 -20.19
N PHE A 24 -3.06 9.96 -19.27
CA PHE A 24 -1.75 9.66 -18.70
C PHE A 24 -1.81 8.19 -18.32
N ASN A 25 -0.92 7.37 -18.88
CA ASN A 25 -0.92 5.94 -18.58
C ASN A 25 -0.64 5.82 -17.08
N GLU A 26 -1.68 5.55 -16.29
CA GLU A 26 -1.55 5.29 -14.87
C GLU A 26 -1.58 3.78 -14.68
N ARG A 27 -0.40 3.21 -14.44
CA ARG A 27 -0.27 1.80 -14.08
C ARG A 27 0.34 1.75 -12.69
N TRP A 28 -0.49 1.41 -11.72
CA TRP A 28 -0.08 1.32 -10.32
C TRP A 28 0.26 -0.13 -9.99
N GLU A 29 1.47 -0.37 -9.50
CA GLU A 29 1.92 -1.67 -9.02
C GLU A 29 2.12 -1.64 -7.51
N ARG A 30 1.56 -2.64 -6.83
CA ARG A 30 1.77 -2.88 -5.41
C ARG A 30 3.21 -3.35 -5.15
N ARG A 31 3.91 -2.68 -4.23
CA ARG A 31 5.29 -3.01 -3.83
C ARG A 31 5.48 -2.91 -2.32
N PRO A 32 6.37 -3.70 -1.70
CA PRO A 32 6.71 -3.51 -0.29
C PRO A 32 7.16 -2.06 -0.04
N ALA A 33 6.62 -1.46 1.01
CA ALA A 33 6.89 -0.06 1.31
C ALA A 33 8.33 0.16 1.81
N TYR A 34 8.84 1.39 1.65
CA TYR A 34 10.15 1.77 2.16
C TYR A 34 10.04 2.08 3.66
N LEU A 35 10.59 1.21 4.53
CA LEU A 35 10.52 1.37 5.99
C LEU A 35 11.62 2.27 6.56
N VAL A 36 12.72 2.37 5.84
CA VAL A 36 13.95 3.01 6.31
C VAL A 36 14.43 3.96 5.23
N ASP A 37 14.54 5.23 5.59
CA ASP A 37 15.31 6.24 4.85
C ASP A 37 16.73 6.34 5.45
N TYR A 38 17.43 7.47 5.34
CA TYR A 38 18.69 7.77 6.03
C TYR A 38 18.58 7.80 7.57
N GLN A 39 17.39 7.52 8.11
CA GLN A 39 17.05 7.49 9.53
C GLN A 39 16.52 6.11 9.91
N GLU A 40 16.42 5.82 11.21
CA GLU A 40 15.84 4.57 11.68
C GLU A 40 14.35 4.40 11.30
N ALA A 41 13.90 3.16 11.24
CA ALA A 41 12.50 2.83 10.98
C ALA A 41 11.59 3.36 12.09
N ARG A 42 10.47 3.99 11.70
CA ARG A 42 9.46 4.51 12.61
C ARG A 42 8.31 3.52 12.74
N VAL A 43 8.46 2.60 13.68
CA VAL A 43 7.45 1.59 14.04
C VAL A 43 7.08 1.74 15.51
N VAL A 44 5.82 2.08 15.78
CA VAL A 44 5.28 2.26 17.13
C VAL A 44 4.35 1.10 17.46
N VAL A 45 4.73 0.34 18.49
CA VAL A 45 3.96 -0.77 19.06
C VAL A 45 3.75 -0.47 20.55
N PRO A 46 2.54 -0.63 21.11
CA PRO A 46 2.33 -0.51 22.55
C PRO A 46 3.25 -1.45 23.33
N ALA A 47 3.80 -0.99 24.45
CA ALA A 47 4.67 -1.83 25.28
C ALA A 47 3.90 -2.98 25.96
N GLN A 48 2.61 -2.76 26.25
CA GLN A 48 1.74 -3.72 26.92
C GLN A 48 0.31 -3.63 26.39
N VAL A 49 -0.36 -4.78 26.27
CA VAL A 49 -1.75 -4.91 25.84
C VAL A 49 -2.46 -6.04 26.60
N ASN A 50 -3.78 -6.03 26.64
CA ASN A 50 -4.56 -7.11 27.25
C ASN A 50 -4.76 -8.27 26.26
N ALA A 51 -4.69 -9.50 26.77
CA ALA A 51 -5.02 -10.70 26.02
C ALA A 51 -6.46 -10.61 25.47
N GLY A 52 -6.63 -10.98 24.20
CA GLY A 52 -7.91 -10.90 23.48
C GLY A 52 -8.29 -9.51 23.01
N ALA A 53 -7.59 -8.45 23.42
CA ALA A 53 -7.83 -7.09 22.94
C ALA A 53 -7.05 -6.81 21.64
N SER A 54 -7.72 -6.20 20.67
CA SER A 54 -7.05 -5.66 19.49
C SER A 54 -6.28 -4.39 19.83
N PHE A 55 -5.11 -4.22 19.26
CA PHE A 55 -4.28 -3.01 19.37
C PHE A 55 -3.75 -2.58 18.01
N GLN A 56 -3.37 -1.30 17.91
CA GLN A 56 -2.84 -0.73 16.68
C GLN A 56 -1.31 -0.70 16.69
N VAL A 57 -0.72 -1.04 15.56
CA VAL A 57 0.69 -0.81 15.23
C VAL A 57 0.74 0.28 14.17
N ASN A 58 1.45 1.36 14.46
CA ASN A 58 1.62 2.49 13.54
C ASN A 58 2.99 2.42 12.88
N ILE A 59 3.01 2.50 11.56
CA ILE A 59 4.20 2.35 10.73
C ILE A 59 4.28 3.56 9.82
N THR A 60 5.39 4.30 9.87
CA THR A 60 5.69 5.33 8.88
C THR A 60 6.58 4.76 7.79
N THR A 61 6.15 4.88 6.54
CA THR A 61 6.92 4.52 5.35
C THR A 61 7.25 5.77 4.54
N TYR A 62 8.14 5.63 3.57
CA TYR A 62 8.64 6.71 2.73
C TYR A 62 8.35 6.45 1.26
N GLY A 63 8.30 7.50 0.46
CA GLY A 63 8.18 7.44 -1.01
C GLY A 63 8.38 8.80 -1.64
N GLY A 64 8.07 8.95 -2.93
CA GLY A 64 8.15 10.22 -3.65
C GLY A 64 7.02 10.40 -4.67
N GLY A 65 7.29 11.12 -5.75
CA GLY A 65 6.28 11.56 -6.70
C GLY A 65 5.49 10.47 -7.41
N CYS A 66 6.02 9.26 -7.48
CA CYS A 66 5.37 8.13 -8.14
C CYS A 66 4.79 7.12 -7.16
N GLU A 67 4.90 7.37 -5.87
CA GLU A 67 4.45 6.49 -4.82
C GLU A 67 3.18 7.04 -4.18
N ARG A 68 2.25 6.15 -3.84
CA ARG A 68 1.11 6.48 -2.98
C ARG A 68 0.88 5.37 -1.97
N GLN A 69 0.29 5.73 -0.85
CA GLN A 69 -0.02 4.80 0.22
C GLN A 69 -0.93 3.68 -0.27
N GLY A 70 -0.51 2.44 -0.06
CA GLY A 70 -1.35 1.26 -0.23
C GLY A 70 -1.83 0.68 1.10
N GLU A 71 -2.20 -0.59 1.09
CA GLU A 71 -2.67 -1.30 2.28
C GLU A 71 -1.55 -1.87 3.15
N THR A 72 -1.92 -2.50 4.26
CA THR A 72 -0.99 -3.24 5.12
C THR A 72 -1.51 -4.64 5.33
N GLU A 73 -0.70 -5.61 4.94
CA GLU A 73 -1.01 -7.02 5.12
C GLU A 73 -0.60 -7.44 6.54
N VAL A 74 -1.47 -8.22 7.18
CA VAL A 74 -1.31 -8.64 8.57
C VAL A 74 -1.48 -10.14 8.66
N SER A 75 -0.46 -10.84 9.15
CA SER A 75 -0.51 -12.25 9.49
C SER A 75 -0.17 -12.43 10.95
N VAL A 76 -1.01 -13.15 11.71
CA VAL A 76 -0.80 -13.36 13.15
C VAL A 76 -0.81 -14.85 13.46
N SER A 77 0.29 -15.36 14.01
CA SER A 77 0.37 -16.69 14.57
C SER A 77 0.17 -16.64 16.08
N GLN A 78 -0.95 -17.19 16.56
CA GLN A 78 -1.23 -17.28 17.98
C GLN A 78 -0.29 -18.27 18.70
N GLN A 79 0.15 -19.33 18.00
CA GLN A 79 1.02 -20.37 18.56
C GLN A 79 2.43 -19.84 18.84
N THR A 80 2.99 -19.07 17.91
CA THR A 80 4.33 -18.47 18.07
C THR A 80 4.28 -17.06 18.65
N ARG A 81 3.08 -16.51 18.89
CA ARG A 81 2.84 -15.13 19.32
C ARG A 81 3.60 -14.12 18.47
N THR A 82 3.57 -14.33 17.16
CA THR A 82 4.26 -13.48 16.19
C THR A 82 3.23 -12.86 15.25
N ALA A 83 3.32 -11.54 15.05
CA ALA A 83 2.58 -10.81 14.05
C ALA A 83 3.55 -10.29 12.98
N ASP A 84 3.31 -10.67 11.74
CA ASP A 84 4.03 -10.23 10.56
C ASP A 84 3.20 -9.18 9.83
N LEU A 85 3.75 -7.99 9.72
CA LEU A 85 3.11 -6.83 9.11
C LEU A 85 3.91 -6.42 7.88
N THR A 86 3.26 -6.34 6.72
CA THR A 86 3.89 -5.88 5.49
C THR A 86 3.09 -4.71 4.94
N PRO A 87 3.50 -3.45 5.19
CA PRO A 87 2.96 -2.31 4.48
C PRO A 87 3.36 -2.36 3.00
N TYR A 88 2.41 -2.06 2.14
CA TYR A 88 2.62 -1.93 0.70
C TYR A 88 2.29 -0.51 0.27
N ASP A 89 3.09 0.01 -0.64
CA ASP A 89 2.80 1.23 -1.37
C ASP A 89 2.57 0.89 -2.83
N GLU A 90 1.85 1.75 -3.53
CA GLU A 90 1.63 1.62 -4.96
C GLU A 90 2.59 2.55 -5.70
N THR A 91 3.29 2.01 -6.70
CA THR A 91 4.20 2.76 -7.57
C THR A 91 3.58 2.92 -8.95
N ASN A 92 3.50 4.15 -9.46
CA ASN A 92 3.13 4.40 -10.85
C ASN A 92 4.31 4.02 -11.76
N VAL A 93 4.24 2.85 -12.37
CA VAL A 93 5.29 2.33 -13.25
C VAL A 93 5.19 2.83 -14.69
N ALA A 94 4.12 3.54 -15.02
CA ALA A 94 3.93 4.16 -16.32
C ALA A 94 4.28 5.67 -16.32
N ALA A 95 4.65 6.22 -15.16
CA ALA A 95 5.20 7.57 -15.07
C ALA A 95 6.64 7.60 -15.61
N GLU A 96 6.89 8.46 -16.60
CA GLU A 96 8.24 8.68 -17.15
C GLU A 96 9.10 9.56 -16.23
N VAL A 97 8.45 10.42 -15.43
CA VAL A 97 9.09 11.33 -14.51
C VAL A 97 8.39 11.29 -13.15
N CYS A 98 9.19 11.19 -12.09
CA CYS A 98 8.73 11.27 -10.71
C CYS A 98 9.34 12.52 -10.08
N THR A 99 8.51 13.27 -9.36
CA THR A 99 9.00 14.38 -8.54
C THR A 99 9.83 13.85 -7.37
N GLN A 100 10.84 14.63 -6.96
CA GLN A 100 11.89 14.23 -6.00
C GLN A 100 11.54 14.61 -4.55
N GLU A 101 10.27 14.90 -4.26
CA GLU A 101 9.83 15.13 -2.90
C GLU A 101 9.93 13.85 -2.06
N LEU A 102 10.24 14.03 -0.79
CA LEU A 102 10.12 12.97 0.19
C LEU A 102 8.71 13.01 0.78
N LYS A 103 7.95 11.95 0.55
CA LYS A 103 6.64 11.71 1.17
C LYS A 103 6.77 10.74 2.32
N MET A 104 5.91 10.93 3.32
CA MET A 104 5.74 10.01 4.43
C MET A 104 4.30 9.48 4.38
N PHE A 105 4.14 8.16 4.44
CA PHE A 105 2.84 7.51 4.50
C PHE A 105 2.62 6.88 5.87
N SER A 106 1.36 6.86 6.32
CA SER A 106 0.99 6.36 7.64
C SER A 106 0.18 5.08 7.50
N HIS A 107 0.81 3.96 7.78
CA HIS A 107 0.16 2.65 7.82
C HIS A 107 -0.26 2.29 9.24
N THR A 108 -1.44 1.70 9.35
CA THR A 108 -1.98 1.21 10.63
C THR A 108 -2.40 -0.24 10.47
N ALA A 109 -1.87 -1.10 11.33
CA ALA A 109 -2.23 -2.51 11.38
C ALA A 109 -2.93 -2.83 12.71
N THR A 110 -4.01 -3.60 12.65
CA THR A 110 -4.72 -4.09 13.84
C THR A 110 -4.26 -5.50 14.16
N VAL A 111 -3.70 -5.70 15.35
CA VAL A 111 -3.15 -6.98 15.83
C VAL A 111 -3.87 -7.40 17.10
N ARG A 112 -4.02 -8.71 17.31
CA ARG A 112 -4.65 -9.29 18.51
C ARG A 112 -3.93 -10.58 18.89
N PHE A 113 -3.54 -10.70 20.17
CA PHE A 113 -3.00 -11.93 20.74
C PHE A 113 -3.93 -12.44 21.82
N ASP A 114 -4.25 -13.74 21.77
CA ASP A 114 -5.30 -14.33 22.60
C ASP A 114 -4.81 -14.80 23.96
N GLN A 115 -3.50 -15.01 24.10
CA GLN A 115 -2.90 -15.59 25.29
C GLN A 115 -1.87 -14.63 25.88
N PRO A 116 -1.79 -14.53 27.23
CA PRO A 116 -0.75 -13.75 27.89
C PRO A 116 0.67 -14.24 27.56
N GLY A 117 1.62 -13.33 27.68
CA GLY A 117 3.06 -13.56 27.49
C GLY A 117 3.71 -12.53 26.56
N THR A 118 5.03 -12.64 26.40
CA THR A 118 5.76 -11.85 25.40
C THR A 118 5.34 -12.29 24.00
N ALA A 119 4.97 -11.32 23.17
CA ALA A 119 4.71 -11.48 21.75
C ALA A 119 5.65 -10.59 20.92
N VAL A 120 5.80 -10.94 19.65
CA VAL A 120 6.72 -10.30 18.71
C VAL A 120 5.92 -9.70 17.55
N VAL A 121 6.22 -8.46 17.22
CA VAL A 121 5.73 -7.79 16.00
C VAL A 121 6.92 -7.58 15.07
N ARG A 122 6.84 -8.13 13.86
CA ARG A 122 7.82 -7.97 12.79
C ARG A 122 7.18 -7.15 11.67
N VAL A 123 7.85 -6.08 11.28
CA VAL A 123 7.41 -5.25 10.15
C VAL A 123 8.39 -5.42 9.02
N HIS A 124 7.90 -5.85 7.86
CA HIS A 124 8.69 -6.16 6.68
C HIS A 124 8.53 -5.09 5.61
N GLY A 125 9.64 -4.73 4.98
CA GLY A 125 9.64 -3.80 3.86
C GLY A 125 11.03 -3.72 3.26
N VAL A 126 11.35 -2.59 2.66
CA VAL A 126 12.65 -2.36 2.02
C VAL A 126 13.28 -1.05 2.50
N ARG A 127 14.59 -0.92 2.31
CA ARG A 127 15.33 0.31 2.54
C ARG A 127 15.27 1.20 1.28
N LEU A 128 15.09 2.50 1.45
CA LEU A 128 14.93 3.43 0.34
C LEU A 128 16.16 3.51 -0.58
N GLN A 129 17.37 3.43 -0.01
CA GLN A 129 18.63 3.65 -0.72
C GLN A 129 18.99 2.54 -1.71
N ASP A 130 18.89 1.28 -1.28
CA ASP A 130 19.38 0.10 -2.02
C ASP A 130 18.27 -0.93 -2.30
N LYS A 131 17.05 -0.67 -1.82
CA LYS A 131 15.90 -1.59 -1.90
C LYS A 131 16.14 -2.93 -1.23
N ALA A 132 17.15 -3.01 -0.35
CA ALA A 132 17.42 -4.23 0.40
C ALA A 132 16.25 -4.51 1.36
N PRO A 133 15.83 -5.79 1.50
CA PRO A 133 14.83 -6.16 2.48
C PRO A 133 15.25 -5.77 3.90
N VAL A 134 14.30 -5.26 4.67
CA VAL A 134 14.48 -4.91 6.08
C VAL A 134 13.32 -5.45 6.90
N THR A 135 13.64 -5.93 8.11
CA THR A 135 12.65 -6.35 9.09
C THR A 135 12.90 -5.62 10.40
N VAL A 136 11.88 -4.93 10.90
CA VAL A 136 11.91 -4.22 12.18
C VAL A 136 11.16 -5.05 13.19
N THR A 137 11.85 -5.44 14.27
CA THR A 137 11.26 -6.25 15.33
C THR A 137 10.97 -5.41 16.57
N ARG A 138 9.78 -5.58 17.14
CA ARG A 138 9.34 -5.01 18.41
C ARG A 138 8.71 -6.11 19.27
N THR A 139 8.82 -5.97 20.57
CA THR A 139 8.16 -6.84 21.54
C THR A 139 6.98 -6.11 22.17
N VAL A 140 5.94 -6.87 22.50
CA VAL A 140 4.78 -6.39 23.27
C VAL A 140 4.49 -7.39 24.37
N GLN A 141 4.21 -6.88 25.56
CA GLN A 141 3.77 -7.70 26.69
C GLN A 141 2.25 -7.87 26.65
N VAL A 142 1.79 -9.10 26.45
CA VAL A 142 0.37 -9.42 26.52
C VAL A 142 0.06 -9.84 27.95
N VAL A 143 -0.73 -9.07 28.68
CA VAL A 143 -1.14 -9.40 30.05
C VAL A 143 -2.50 -10.09 30.05
N ALA A 144 -2.81 -10.83 31.11
CA ALA A 144 -4.16 -11.36 31.28
C ALA A 144 -5.18 -10.22 31.23
N ALA A 145 -6.33 -10.47 30.59
CA ALA A 145 -7.45 -9.55 30.65
C ALA A 145 -7.83 -9.37 32.14
N GLY A 146 -7.86 -8.13 32.61
CA GLY A 146 -8.32 -7.83 33.97
C GLY A 146 -9.73 -8.38 34.15
N SER A 147 -9.90 -9.28 35.11
CA SER A 147 -11.18 -9.82 35.55
C SER A 147 -12.02 -8.77 36.27
#